data_AF-A0A1G9YG56-F1
#
_entry.id   AF-A0A1G9YG56-F1
#
_cell.length_a   1.000
_cell.length_b   1.000
_cell.length_c   1.000
_cell.angle_alpha   90.00
_cell.angle_beta   90.00
_cell.angle_gamma   90.00
#
_symmetry.space_group_name_H-M   'P 1'
#
loop_
_entity.id
_entity.type
_entity.pdbx_description
1 polymer ?
#
loop_
_entity_poly.entity_id
_entity_poly.type
_entity_poly.pdbx_seq_one_letter_code
_entity_poly.pdbx_strand_id
1 'polypeptide(L)'
;MSDIDAVAGMYNIIVSSERESAEYRVPVEEFVTKLENRNLPNEICVAGLEDVLTENEELRNRLVSTMRQEMDYLNSQRPLPAIQFVVDGDLQGAGDSYEVDIDGEFYSLQPVFGRQIKKRDSGWLVAPLRV
;
A
#
# COMPACT_ATOMS: atom_id res chain seq x y z
N MET A 1 20.98 -7.39 -3.35
CA MET A 1 20.38 -6.50 -4.36
C MET A 1 18.90 -6.76 -4.28
N SER A 2 18.18 -5.77 -3.79
CA SER A 2 16.85 -5.50 -4.31
C SER A 2 16.91 -4.04 -4.74
N ASP A 3 16.71 -3.82 -6.04
CA ASP A 3 16.87 -2.53 -6.73
C ASP A 3 15.61 -1.67 -6.61
N ILE A 4 14.69 -2.03 -5.72
CA ILE A 4 13.39 -1.37 -5.60
C ILE A 4 13.47 -0.29 -4.51
N ASP A 5 13.14 0.94 -4.90
CA ASP A 5 13.00 2.10 -4.01
C ASP A 5 11.80 1.91 -3.07
N ALA A 6 11.99 1.22 -1.94
CA ALA A 6 10.97 0.98 -0.94
C ALA A 6 11.52 1.18 0.49
N VAL A 7 10.67 1.73 1.37
CA VAL A 7 10.97 1.83 2.79
C VAL A 7 10.42 0.57 3.48
N ALA A 8 11.32 -0.31 3.91
CA ALA A 8 10.96 -1.50 4.69
C ALA A 8 10.29 -1.10 6.01
N GLY A 9 9.26 -1.84 6.42
CA GLY A 9 8.47 -1.52 7.61
C GLY A 9 7.49 -0.35 7.42
N MET A 10 7.17 -0.01 6.17
CA MET A 10 6.15 0.97 5.79
C MET A 10 5.34 0.42 4.61
N TYR A 11 4.12 0.93 4.43
CA TYR A 11 3.40 0.80 3.18
C TYR A 11 3.88 1.88 2.21
N ASN A 12 4.38 1.48 1.04
CA ASN A 12 4.88 2.38 0.01
C ASN A 12 3.82 2.48 -1.10
N ILE A 13 3.20 3.64 -1.28
CA ILE A 13 2.25 3.86 -2.38
C ILE A 13 3.00 4.53 -3.54
N ILE A 14 3.05 3.84 -4.68
CA ILE A 14 3.77 4.24 -5.89
C ILE A 14 2.84 4.29 -7.09
N VAL A 15 3.14 5.17 -8.03
CA VAL A 15 2.45 5.23 -9.33
C VAL A 15 3.16 4.30 -10.32
N SER A 16 2.43 3.41 -10.98
CA SER A 16 2.97 2.38 -11.88
C SER A 16 3.75 2.97 -13.06
N SER A 17 3.32 4.12 -13.57
CA SER A 17 3.95 4.81 -14.70
C SER A 17 5.24 5.54 -14.33
N GLU A 18 5.46 5.82 -13.04
CA GLU A 18 6.60 6.61 -12.57
C GLU A 18 7.74 5.75 -12.01
N ARG A 19 7.47 4.50 -11.61
CA ARG A 19 8.41 3.67 -10.84
C ARG A 19 8.28 2.18 -11.13
N GLU A 20 9.44 1.51 -11.16
CA GLU A 20 9.47 0.05 -11.11
C GLU A 20 8.97 -0.46 -9.76
N SER A 21 8.19 -1.53 -9.80
CA SER A 21 7.64 -2.20 -8.64
C SER A 21 8.31 -3.56 -8.41
N ALA A 22 8.10 -4.15 -7.23
CA ALA A 22 8.59 -5.49 -6.95
C ALA A 22 8.10 -6.53 -7.98
N GLU A 23 8.97 -7.47 -8.34
CA GLU A 23 8.67 -8.55 -9.30
C GLU A 23 7.51 -9.43 -8.83
N TYR A 24 7.42 -9.67 -7.51
CA TYR A 24 6.33 -10.43 -6.92
C TYR A 24 5.08 -9.56 -6.75
N ARG A 25 4.31 -9.42 -7.84
CA ARG A 25 3.07 -8.67 -7.90
C ARG A 25 1.86 -9.57 -7.65
N VAL A 26 0.97 -9.15 -6.74
CA VAL A 26 -0.28 -9.84 -6.41
C VAL A 26 -1.45 -8.85 -6.34
N PRO A 27 -2.70 -9.28 -6.57
CA PRO A 27 -3.87 -8.46 -6.30
C PRO A 27 -4.08 -8.25 -4.79
N VAL A 28 -4.85 -7.22 -4.41
CA VAL A 28 -5.15 -6.91 -3.01
C VAL A 28 -5.72 -8.11 -2.26
N GLU A 29 -6.64 -8.87 -2.85
CA GLU A 29 -7.27 -10.04 -2.21
C GLU A 29 -6.25 -11.12 -1.84
N GLU A 30 -5.27 -11.36 -2.73
CA GLU A 30 -4.21 -12.32 -2.49
C GLU A 30 -3.24 -11.79 -1.42
N PHE A 31 -2.91 -10.50 -1.45
CA PHE A 31 -2.12 -9.86 -0.38
C PHE A 31 -2.78 -10.01 0.99
N VAL A 32 -4.08 -9.72 1.09
CA VAL A 32 -4.86 -9.89 2.33
C VAL A 32 -4.80 -11.34 2.80
N THR A 33 -5.03 -12.30 1.90
CA THR A 33 -4.99 -13.72 2.23
C THR A 33 -3.59 -14.16 2.70
N LYS A 34 -2.52 -13.66 2.09
CA LYS A 34 -1.13 -13.95 2.53
C LYS A 34 -0.82 -13.34 3.89
N LEU A 35 -1.30 -12.13 4.15
CA LEU A 35 -1.12 -11.45 5.42
C LEU A 35 -1.87 -12.15 6.54
N GLU A 36 -3.14 -12.54 6.32
CA GLU A 36 -3.92 -13.37 7.26
C GLU A 36 -3.21 -14.68 7.61
N ASN A 37 -2.57 -15.31 6.61
CA ASN A 37 -1.83 -16.56 6.81
C ASN A 37 -0.39 -16.36 7.29
N ARG A 38 0.04 -15.12 7.55
CA ARG A 38 1.41 -14.78 7.98
C ARG A 38 2.49 -15.34 7.05
N ASN A 39 2.20 -15.35 5.76
CA ASN A 39 3.06 -15.89 4.72
C ASN A 39 3.33 -14.83 3.65
N LEU A 40 4.03 -13.78 4.06
CA LEU A 40 4.43 -12.68 3.20
C LEU A 40 5.91 -12.80 2.82
N PRO A 41 6.26 -12.67 1.53
CA PRO A 41 7.65 -12.53 1.14
C PRO A 41 8.23 -11.21 1.69
N ASN A 42 9.56 -11.11 1.72
CA ASN A 42 10.25 -9.91 2.16
C ASN A 42 9.94 -8.69 1.28
N GLU A 43 9.61 -8.91 0.02
CA GLU A 43 9.28 -7.87 -0.96
C GLU A 43 8.02 -8.28 -1.72
N ILE A 44 7.06 -7.37 -1.81
CA ILE A 44 5.79 -7.60 -2.48
C ILE A 44 5.27 -6.31 -3.11
N CYS A 45 4.67 -6.44 -4.29
CA CYS A 45 3.89 -5.40 -4.92
C CYS A 45 2.41 -5.81 -4.91
N VAL A 46 1.54 -4.92 -4.47
CA VAL A 46 0.10 -5.11 -4.36
C VAL A 46 -0.58 -4.19 -5.36
N ALA A 47 -1.41 -4.74 -6.24
CA ALA A 47 -2.13 -4.01 -7.27
C ALA A 47 -3.65 -4.14 -7.12
N GLY A 48 -4.42 -3.24 -7.74
CA GLY A 48 -5.88 -3.21 -7.62
C GLY A 48 -6.35 -2.44 -6.38
N LEU A 49 -5.59 -1.43 -5.96
CA LEU A 49 -6.02 -0.54 -4.86
C LEU A 49 -7.17 0.37 -5.33
N GLU A 50 -7.27 0.65 -6.61
CA GLU A 50 -8.31 1.40 -7.27
C GLU A 50 -9.69 0.81 -6.96
N ASP A 51 -9.88 -0.49 -7.22
CA ASP A 51 -11.13 -1.21 -6.96
C ASP A 51 -11.54 -1.14 -5.48
N VAL A 52 -10.54 -1.14 -4.58
CA VAL A 52 -10.74 -1.02 -3.12
C VAL A 52 -11.19 0.38 -2.72
N LEU A 53 -10.69 1.40 -3.42
CA LEU A 53 -11.00 2.80 -3.17
C LEU A 53 -12.37 3.20 -3.74
N THR A 54 -12.70 2.71 -4.93
CA THR A 54 -13.90 3.10 -5.69
C THR A 54 -15.16 2.35 -5.26
N GLU A 55 -15.13 1.01 -5.34
CA GLU A 55 -16.36 0.21 -5.37
C GLU A 55 -16.43 -0.88 -4.30
N ASN A 56 -15.28 -1.37 -3.81
CA ASN A 56 -15.24 -2.57 -2.97
C ASN A 56 -15.04 -2.26 -1.47
N GLU A 57 -16.09 -1.78 -0.81
CA GLU A 57 -16.07 -1.49 0.62
C GLU A 57 -15.77 -2.72 1.49
N GLU A 58 -16.28 -3.89 1.12
CA GLU A 58 -16.03 -5.14 1.85
C GLU A 58 -14.54 -5.49 1.84
N LEU A 59 -13.92 -5.45 0.66
CA LEU A 59 -12.48 -5.70 0.53
C LEU A 59 -11.66 -4.63 1.24
N ARG A 60 -12.05 -3.35 1.17
CA ARG A 60 -11.39 -2.27 1.90
C ARG A 60 -11.39 -2.52 3.41
N ASN A 61 -12.55 -2.88 3.96
CA ASN A 61 -12.69 -3.18 5.38
C ASN A 61 -11.85 -4.40 5.77
N ARG A 62 -11.83 -5.46 4.94
CA ARG A 62 -10.99 -6.64 5.18
C ARG A 62 -9.50 -6.30 5.12
N LEU A 63 -9.07 -5.55 4.11
CA LEU A 63 -7.68 -5.08 3.96
C LEU A 63 -7.22 -4.31 5.21
N VAL A 64 -7.97 -3.29 5.61
CA VAL A 64 -7.64 -2.46 6.79
C VAL A 64 -7.64 -3.29 8.07
N SER A 65 -8.63 -4.17 8.23
CA SER A 65 -8.74 -5.03 9.40
C SER A 65 -7.53 -5.99 9.50
N THR A 66 -7.16 -6.63 8.40
CA THR A 66 -6.02 -7.55 8.34
C THR A 66 -4.70 -6.82 8.55
N MET A 67 -4.48 -5.65 7.92
CA MET A 67 -3.30 -4.81 8.15
C MET A 67 -3.11 -4.45 9.63
N ARG A 68 -4.22 -4.13 10.31
CA ARG A 68 -4.20 -3.82 11.75
C ARG A 68 -3.96 -5.06 12.62
N GLN A 69 -4.64 -6.17 12.35
CA GLN A 69 -4.52 -7.39 13.14
C GLN A 69 -3.11 -8.00 13.06
N GLU A 70 -2.49 -7.92 11.89
CA GLU A 70 -1.19 -8.54 11.61
C GLU A 70 -0.01 -7.55 11.71
N MET A 71 -0.25 -6.38 12.30
CA MET A 71 0.78 -5.36 12.53
C MET A 71 1.97 -5.91 13.35
N ASP A 72 1.70 -6.70 14.39
CA ASP A 72 2.76 -7.30 15.22
C ASP A 72 3.60 -8.30 14.42
N TYR A 73 2.95 -9.10 13.58
CA TYR A 73 3.62 -10.01 12.66
C TYR A 73 4.56 -9.22 11.72
N LEU A 74 4.06 -8.17 11.05
CA LEU A 74 4.86 -7.35 10.14
C LEU A 74 6.06 -6.69 10.83
N ASN A 75 5.90 -6.21 12.07
CA ASN A 75 6.97 -5.58 12.85
C ASN A 75 7.98 -6.58 13.46
N SER A 76 7.59 -7.85 13.58
CA SER A 76 8.46 -8.92 14.11
C SER A 76 9.45 -9.48 13.07
N GLN A 77 9.16 -9.31 11.78
CA GLN A 77 9.97 -9.84 10.68
C GLN A 77 11.39 -9.29 10.67
N ARG A 78 12.35 -10.15 10.29
CA ARG A 78 13.77 -9.78 10.12
C ARG A 78 14.29 -10.45 8.84
N PRO A 79 14.53 -9.69 7.75
CA PRO A 79 14.35 -8.24 7.60
C PRO A 79 12.88 -7.80 7.66
N LEU A 80 12.63 -6.51 7.89
CA LEU A 80 11.27 -5.96 7.78
C LEU A 80 10.80 -6.06 6.32
N PRO A 81 9.51 -6.32 6.07
CA PRO A 81 9.00 -6.46 4.71
C PRO A 81 8.93 -5.09 4.02
N ALA A 82 9.22 -5.08 2.72
CA ALA A 82 8.96 -3.98 1.82
C ALA A 82 7.64 -4.26 1.08
N ILE A 83 6.61 -3.51 1.45
CA ILE A 83 5.26 -3.65 0.87
C ILE A 83 5.00 -2.42 0.02
N GLN A 84 4.79 -2.64 -1.28
CA GLN A 84 4.39 -1.61 -2.23
C GLN A 84 2.91 -1.80 -2.59
N PHE A 85 2.16 -0.71 -2.61
CA PHE A 85 0.87 -0.60 -3.28
C PHE A 85 1.10 0.20 -4.54
N VAL A 86 0.83 -0.40 -5.69
CA VAL A 86 0.91 0.29 -6.96
C VAL A 86 -0.47 0.79 -7.35
N VAL A 87 -0.52 2.04 -7.82
CA VAL A 87 -1.71 2.65 -8.42
C VAL A 87 -1.41 3.06 -9.86
N ASP A 88 -2.39 2.93 -10.75
CA ASP A 88 -2.31 3.33 -12.16
C ASP A 88 -2.72 4.80 -12.37
N GLY A 89 -3.32 5.43 -11.36
CA GLY A 89 -3.66 6.86 -11.33
C GLY A 89 -2.56 7.78 -10.79
N ASP A 90 -2.85 9.07 -10.71
CA ASP A 90 -1.93 10.08 -10.18
C ASP A 90 -2.14 10.33 -8.68
N LEU A 91 -1.04 10.62 -7.96
CA LEU A 91 -1.07 10.92 -6.53
C LEU A 91 -1.00 12.43 -6.29
N GLN A 92 -1.97 12.96 -5.54
CA GLN A 92 -1.99 14.37 -5.16
C GLN A 92 -2.26 14.58 -3.66
N GLY A 93 -1.85 15.75 -3.16
CA GLY A 93 -2.14 16.16 -1.79
C GLY A 93 -3.58 16.63 -1.63
N ALA A 94 -4.23 16.23 -0.54
CA ALA A 94 -5.61 16.54 -0.22
C ALA A 94 -5.72 16.96 1.26
N GLY A 95 -5.55 18.25 1.52
CA GLY A 95 -5.49 18.80 2.88
C GLY A 95 -4.36 18.19 3.70
N ASP A 96 -4.71 17.43 4.74
CA ASP A 96 -3.77 16.74 5.64
C ASP A 96 -3.46 15.29 5.18
N SER A 97 -3.89 14.89 3.98
CA SER A 97 -3.74 13.53 3.45
C SER A 97 -3.41 13.56 1.95
N TYR A 98 -3.61 12.42 1.28
CA TYR A 98 -3.40 12.23 -0.16
C TYR A 98 -4.59 11.50 -0.78
N GLU A 99 -4.78 11.74 -2.07
CA GLU A 99 -5.80 11.13 -2.91
C GLU A 99 -5.17 10.54 -4.18
N VAL A 100 -5.84 9.54 -4.75
CA VAL A 100 -5.56 8.99 -6.07
C VAL A 100 -6.59 9.54 -7.05
N ASP A 101 -6.13 10.07 -8.18
CA ASP A 101 -6.99 10.38 -9.33
C ASP A 101 -7.25 9.09 -10.13
N ILE A 102 -8.50 8.66 -10.19
CA ILE A 102 -8.95 7.49 -10.95
C ILE A 102 -10.05 7.98 -11.89
N ASP A 103 -9.78 7.97 -13.19
CA ASP A 103 -10.71 8.42 -14.24
C ASP A 103 -11.29 9.84 -14.02
N GLY A 104 -10.51 10.75 -13.41
CA GLY A 104 -10.90 12.14 -13.14
C GLY A 104 -11.67 12.33 -11.83
N GLU A 105 -11.82 11.26 -11.03
CA GLU A 105 -12.40 11.30 -9.70
C GLU A 105 -11.32 11.06 -8.63
N PHE A 106 -11.43 11.78 -7.52
CA PHE A 106 -10.42 11.76 -6.46
C PHE A 106 -10.85 10.88 -5.29
N TYR A 107 -10.03 9.88 -5.00
CA TYR A 107 -10.28 8.89 -3.95
C TYR A 107 -9.25 8.98 -2.83
N SER A 108 -9.71 9.19 -1.60
CA SER A 108 -8.83 9.36 -0.44
C SER A 108 -8.09 8.07 -0.09
N LEU A 109 -6.78 8.17 0.16
CA LEU A 109 -5.97 7.08 0.70
C LEU A 109 -6.16 6.89 2.22
N GLN A 110 -6.75 7.88 2.90
CA GLN A 110 -6.91 7.88 4.36
C GLN A 110 -7.68 6.67 4.91
N PRO A 111 -8.76 6.17 4.27
CA PRO A 111 -9.48 5.00 4.76
C PRO A 111 -8.62 3.73 4.83
N VAL A 112 -7.60 3.61 3.98
CA VAL A 112 -6.72 2.42 3.91
C VAL A 112 -5.44 2.60 4.71
N PHE A 113 -4.84 3.80 4.68
CA PHE A 113 -3.50 4.05 5.23
C PHE A 113 -3.48 5.00 6.43
N GLY A 114 -4.64 5.51 6.83
CA GLY A 114 -4.75 6.50 7.89
C GLY A 114 -4.23 7.88 7.48
N ARG A 115 -4.05 8.78 8.46
CA ARG A 115 -3.65 10.18 8.21
C ARG A 115 -2.15 10.40 8.16
N GLN A 116 -1.36 9.41 8.55
CA GLN A 116 0.10 9.56 8.71
C GLN A 116 0.86 9.30 7.41
N ILE A 117 0.26 9.64 6.27
CA ILE A 117 0.86 9.49 4.95
C ILE A 117 1.85 10.64 4.74
N LYS A 118 3.04 10.32 4.23
CA LYS A 118 4.10 11.30 3.94
C LYS A 118 4.59 11.12 2.52
N LYS A 119 4.78 12.22 1.80
CA LYS A 119 5.50 12.23 0.53
C LYS A 119 7.00 12.21 0.78
N ARG A 120 7.71 11.35 0.04
CA ARG A 120 9.17 11.29 0.02
C ARG A 120 9.70 12.29 -1.01
N ASP A 121 10.95 12.74 -0.87
CA ASP A 121 11.59 13.72 -1.78
C ASP A 121 11.56 13.27 -3.25
N SER A 122 11.54 11.95 -3.43
CA SER A 122 11.51 11.20 -4.67
C SER A 122 10.09 11.01 -5.25
N GLY A 123 9.05 11.55 -4.61
CA GLY A 123 7.70 11.66 -5.16
C GLY A 123 6.67 10.64 -4.66
N TRP A 124 7.10 9.48 -4.18
CA TRP A 124 6.18 8.44 -3.69
C TRP A 124 5.69 8.70 -2.26
N LEU A 125 4.62 8.00 -1.87
CA LEU A 125 4.03 8.14 -0.55
C LEU A 125 4.39 6.97 0.35
N VAL A 126 4.58 7.25 1.63
CA VAL A 126 4.77 6.22 2.65
C VAL A 126 3.77 6.40 3.78
N ALA A 127 3.23 5.28 4.26
CA ALA A 127 2.37 5.22 5.44
C ALA A 127 2.94 4.20 6.44
N PRO A 128 2.86 4.48 7.75
CA PRO A 128 3.31 3.53 8.76
C PRO A 128 2.45 2.27 8.73
N LEU A 129 3.03 1.14 9.16
CA LEU A 129 2.26 -0.10 9.39
C LEU A 129 1.19 0.04 10.48
N ARG A 130 1.23 1.13 11.23
CA ARG A 130 0.23 1.52 12.20
C ARG A 130 -0.84 2.38 11.53
N VAL A 131 -1.91 1.74 11.09
CA VAL A 131 -3.09 2.37 10.48
C VAL A 131 -4.24 2.46 11.47
#